data_AF-D7PDR7-F1
#
_entry.id   AF-D7PDR7-F1
#
_cell.length_a   1.000
_cell.length_b   1.000
_cell.length_c   1.000
_cell.angle_alpha   90.00
_cell.angle_beta   90.00
_cell.angle_gamma   90.00
#
_symmetry.space_group_name_H-M   'P 1'
#
loop_
_entity.id
_entity.type
_entity.pdbx_description
1 polymer ?
#
loop_
_entity_poly.entity_id
_entity_poly.type
_entity_poly.pdbx_seq_one_letter_code
_entity_poly.pdbx_strand_id
1 'polypeptide(L)'
;GNYFTTNKPVVFAFHSYPWLVHRLTYNRPGQDLMHVRGYKEKGNIDTPLELAIRNETDRFSLAIRAIDSLAGTIGNKGAGAREKLVEERIRSKNYAYEFGLDSEEFTNWTWPL
;
A
#
# COMPACT_ATOMS: atom_id res chain seq x y z
N GLY A 1 8.29 -17.13 18.01
CA GLY A 1 8.41 -16.03 17.03
C GLY A 1 7.01 -15.55 16.69
N ASN A 2 6.57 -14.45 17.29
CA ASN A 2 5.15 -14.06 17.35
C ASN A 2 4.82 -12.75 16.61
N TYR A 3 5.69 -12.26 15.74
CA TYR A 3 5.46 -10.97 15.08
C TYR A 3 4.39 -11.02 13.98
N PHE A 4 4.31 -12.14 13.26
CA PHE A 4 3.31 -12.34 12.21
C PHE A 4 2.38 -13.49 12.59
N THR A 5 1.08 -13.25 12.52
CA THR A 5 0.06 -14.26 12.85
C THR A 5 -0.03 -15.33 11.77
N THR A 6 -0.64 -16.47 12.10
CA THR A 6 -0.91 -17.56 11.15
C THR A 6 -2.37 -17.59 10.68
N ASN A 7 -3.20 -16.67 11.18
CA ASN A 7 -4.65 -16.68 10.98
C ASN A 7 -5.26 -15.29 10.71
N LYS A 8 -4.44 -14.25 10.53
CA LYS A 8 -4.89 -12.93 10.09
C LYS A 8 -4.05 -12.45 8.89
N PRO A 9 -4.65 -11.70 7.95
CA PRO A 9 -3.92 -11.10 6.85
C PRO A 9 -2.77 -10.19 7.33
N VAL A 10 -1.69 -10.18 6.56
CA VAL A 10 -0.52 -9.31 6.79
C VAL A 10 -0.31 -8.47 5.54
N VAL A 11 -0.39 -7.14 5.67
CA VAL A 11 0.07 -6.22 4.61
C VAL A 11 1.52 -5.87 4.89
N PHE A 12 2.41 -6.27 3.98
CA PHE A 12 3.85 -6.10 4.16
C PHE A 12 4.40 -5.13 3.12
N ALA A 13 4.84 -3.95 3.53
CA ALA A 13 5.55 -3.01 2.66
C ALA A 13 7.04 -3.33 2.65
N PHE A 14 7.61 -3.59 1.48
CA PHE A 14 8.99 -3.98 1.29
C PHE A 14 9.69 -3.07 0.28
N HIS A 15 10.96 -2.73 0.54
CA HIS A 15 11.71 -1.80 -0.30
C HIS A 15 12.03 -2.38 -1.69
N SER A 16 12.40 -3.65 -1.74
CA SER A 16 12.79 -4.32 -2.97
C SER A 16 11.63 -5.17 -3.50
N TYR A 17 11.98 -6.14 -4.33
CA TYR A 17 11.00 -6.94 -5.01
C TYR A 17 10.22 -7.89 -4.08
N PRO A 18 8.86 -7.90 -4.17
CA PRO A 18 8.01 -8.73 -3.30
C PRO A 18 8.33 -10.22 -3.29
N TRP A 19 8.79 -10.78 -4.42
CA TRP A 19 9.08 -12.21 -4.53
C TRP A 19 10.13 -12.68 -3.51
N LEU A 20 11.06 -11.81 -3.10
CA LEU A 20 12.12 -12.18 -2.16
C LEU A 20 11.52 -12.51 -0.79
N VAL A 21 10.56 -11.70 -0.32
CA VAL A 21 9.85 -11.96 0.93
C VAL A 21 9.11 -13.30 0.83
N HIS A 22 8.35 -13.52 -0.24
CA HIS A 22 7.66 -14.80 -0.46
C HIS A 22 8.60 -16.01 -0.49
N ARG A 23 9.78 -15.88 -1.11
CA ARG A 23 10.81 -16.93 -1.11
C ARG A 23 11.36 -17.17 0.29
N LEU A 24 11.64 -16.13 1.07
CA LEU A 24 12.16 -16.26 2.44
C LEU A 24 11.13 -16.86 3.40
N THR A 25 9.84 -16.63 3.15
CA THR A 25 8.74 -17.09 4.01
C THR A 25 8.01 -18.32 3.48
N TYR A 26 8.51 -18.99 2.44
CA TYR A 26 7.73 -20.02 1.71
C TYR A 26 7.21 -21.16 2.60
N ASN A 27 7.97 -21.55 3.64
CA ASN A 27 7.58 -22.62 4.58
C ASN A 27 7.06 -22.07 5.92
N ARG A 28 6.79 -20.76 6.00
CA ARG A 28 6.27 -20.13 7.20
C ARG A 28 4.76 -20.40 7.30
N PRO A 29 4.24 -20.86 8.44
CA PRO A 29 2.79 -20.93 8.66
C PRO A 29 2.12 -19.55 8.45
N GLY A 30 1.05 -19.51 7.66
CA GLY A 30 0.32 -18.29 7.30
C GLY A 30 0.96 -17.43 6.20
N GLN A 31 1.93 -17.95 5.44
CA GLN A 31 2.57 -17.20 4.34
C GLN A 31 1.60 -16.86 3.20
N ASP A 32 0.55 -17.66 3.01
CA ASP A 32 -0.58 -17.41 2.12
C ASP A 32 -1.41 -16.18 2.50
N LEU A 33 -1.37 -15.78 3.77
CA LEU A 33 -2.02 -14.58 4.29
C LEU A 33 -1.13 -13.32 4.17
N MET A 34 0.09 -13.45 3.65
CA MET A 34 1.02 -12.32 3.48
C MET A 34 0.83 -11.65 2.12
N HIS A 35 0.39 -10.40 2.13
CA HIS A 35 0.24 -9.55 0.96
C HIS A 35 1.42 -8.57 0.89
N VAL A 36 2.44 -8.93 0.13
CA VAL A 36 3.66 -8.13 0.01
C VAL A 36 3.52 -7.10 -1.10
N ARG A 37 3.80 -5.83 -0.78
CA ARG A 37 4.00 -4.73 -1.73
C ARG A 37 5.45 -4.33 -1.75
N GLY A 38 5.95 -3.93 -2.91
CA GLY A 38 7.33 -3.52 -3.10
C GLY A 38 7.57 -3.08 -4.52
N TYR A 39 8.83 -2.95 -4.90
CA TYR A 39 9.20 -2.44 -6.22
C TYR A 39 8.64 -3.32 -7.35
N LYS A 40 8.01 -2.68 -8.35
CA LYS A 40 7.37 -3.31 -9.52
C LYS A 40 7.99 -2.89 -10.86
N GLU A 41 9.21 -2.33 -10.83
CA GLU A 41 9.86 -1.79 -12.03
C GLU A 41 9.03 -0.69 -12.72
N LYS A 42 8.32 0.09 -11.91
CA LYS A 42 7.60 1.27 -12.37
C LYS A 42 8.33 2.51 -11.88
N GLY A 43 8.78 3.34 -12.81
CA GLY A 43 9.39 4.63 -12.52
C GLY A 43 9.79 5.35 -13.81
N ASN A 44 9.73 6.67 -13.77
CA ASN A 44 10.29 7.61 -14.74
C ASN A 44 10.76 8.85 -13.96
N ILE A 45 10.74 10.03 -14.58
CA ILE A 45 10.68 11.30 -13.88
C ILE A 45 9.28 11.39 -13.24
N ASP A 46 9.18 11.04 -11.96
CA ASP A 46 7.95 11.06 -11.15
C ASP A 46 8.23 11.85 -9.86
N THR A 47 7.19 12.42 -9.24
CA THR A 47 7.29 12.90 -7.85
C THR A 47 7.43 11.72 -6.87
N PRO A 48 7.91 11.92 -5.64
CA PRO A 48 8.03 10.83 -4.66
C PRO A 48 6.74 10.04 -4.40
N LEU A 49 5.60 10.71 -4.20
CA LEU A 49 4.31 10.04 -3.99
C LEU A 49 3.79 9.38 -5.26
N GLU A 50 3.96 10.00 -6.44
CA GLU A 50 3.59 9.39 -7.71
C GLU A 50 4.36 8.08 -7.92
N LEU A 51 5.68 8.07 -7.71
CA LEU A 51 6.51 6.88 -7.81
C LEU A 51 6.02 5.77 -6.87
N ALA A 52 5.66 6.11 -5.63
CA ALA A 52 5.08 5.16 -4.69
C ALA A 52 3.71 4.63 -5.14
N ILE A 53 2.86 5.49 -5.71
CA ILE A 53 1.55 5.10 -6.26
C ILE A 53 1.70 4.13 -7.43
N ARG A 54 2.67 4.36 -8.31
CA ARG A 54 2.98 3.50 -9.47
C ARG A 54 3.45 2.11 -9.05
N ASN A 55 4.13 2.01 -7.90
CA ASN A 55 4.55 0.73 -7.33
C ASN A 55 3.50 0.12 -6.36
N GLU A 56 2.37 0.81 -6.11
CA GLU A 56 1.37 0.45 -5.10
C GLU A 56 1.96 0.28 -3.68
N THR A 57 3.01 1.03 -3.37
CA THR A 57 3.68 1.08 -2.06
C THR A 57 3.31 2.34 -1.28
N ASP A 58 2.48 3.20 -1.85
CA ASP A 58 1.95 4.40 -1.19
C ASP A 58 0.95 4.06 -0.07
N ARG A 59 0.73 5.02 0.82
CA ARG A 59 -0.16 4.89 1.98
C ARG A 59 -1.60 4.49 1.62
N PHE A 60 -2.12 4.95 0.47
CA PHE A 60 -3.48 4.65 0.05
C PHE A 60 -3.58 3.23 -0.48
N SER A 61 -2.65 2.80 -1.34
CA SER A 61 -2.61 1.43 -1.85
C SER A 61 -2.46 0.40 -0.73
N LEU A 62 -1.66 0.72 0.30
CA LEU A 62 -1.51 -0.13 1.48
C LEU A 62 -2.80 -0.20 2.30
N ALA A 63 -3.47 0.93 2.54
CA ALA A 63 -4.74 0.98 3.24
C ALA A 63 -5.87 0.25 2.47
N ILE A 64 -5.95 0.44 1.16
CA ILE A 64 -6.88 -0.31 0.28
C ILE A 64 -6.61 -1.82 0.40
N ARG A 65 -5.34 -2.24 0.35
CA ARG A 65 -4.98 -3.66 0.52
C ARG A 65 -5.45 -4.19 1.88
N ALA A 66 -5.29 -3.42 2.96
CA ALA A 66 -5.76 -3.84 4.28
C ALA A 66 -7.29 -4.01 4.34
N ILE A 67 -8.04 -3.08 3.73
CA ILE A 67 -9.51 -3.18 3.63
C ILE A 67 -9.91 -4.41 2.81
N ASP A 68 -9.33 -4.58 1.63
CA ASP A 68 -9.64 -5.67 0.70
C ASP A 68 -9.34 -7.04 1.33
N SER A 69 -8.25 -7.16 2.08
CA SER A 69 -7.88 -8.38 2.81
C SER A 69 -8.87 -8.75 3.92
N LEU A 70 -9.68 -7.81 4.41
CA LEU A 70 -10.69 -8.03 5.44
C LEU A 70 -12.11 -8.17 4.88
N ALA A 71 -12.32 -8.10 3.56
CA ALA A 71 -13.64 -8.06 2.94
C ALA A 71 -14.56 -9.22 3.39
N GLY A 72 -14.02 -10.43 3.55
CA GLY A 72 -14.77 -11.59 4.06
C GLY A 72 -15.22 -11.47 5.53
N THR A 73 -14.60 -10.59 6.31
CA THR A 73 -14.91 -10.36 7.72
C THR A 73 -15.79 -9.13 7.93
N ILE A 74 -15.53 -8.04 7.20
CA ILE A 74 -16.23 -6.76 7.38
C ILE A 74 -17.38 -6.54 6.39
N GLY A 75 -17.50 -7.38 5.35
CA GLY A 75 -18.46 -7.20 4.28
C GLY A 75 -18.30 -5.82 3.61
N ASN A 76 -19.41 -5.13 3.38
CA ASN A 76 -19.42 -3.82 2.72
C ASN A 76 -19.04 -2.63 3.63
N LYS A 77 -18.75 -2.86 4.92
CA LYS A 77 -18.45 -1.77 5.88
C LYS A 77 -17.23 -0.92 5.47
N GLY A 78 -16.31 -1.48 4.70
CA GLY A 78 -15.11 -0.78 4.21
C GLY A 78 -15.30 -0.01 2.90
N ALA A 79 -16.44 -0.14 2.20
CA ALA A 79 -16.61 0.34 0.83
C ALA A 79 -16.37 1.86 0.69
N GLY A 80 -17.01 2.67 1.53
CA GLY A 80 -16.85 4.13 1.46
C GLY A 80 -15.43 4.61 1.83
N ALA A 81 -14.76 3.95 2.77
CA ALA A 81 -13.36 4.28 3.09
C ALA A 81 -12.43 3.91 1.93
N ARG A 82 -12.66 2.76 1.30
CA ARG A 82 -11.91 2.30 0.14
C ARG A 82 -12.06 3.25 -1.06
N GLU A 83 -13.28 3.71 -1.33
CA GLU A 83 -13.58 4.65 -2.41
C GLU A 83 -12.81 5.96 -2.23
N LYS A 84 -12.85 6.56 -1.04
CA LYS A 84 -12.06 7.76 -0.72
C LYS A 84 -10.57 7.57 -0.96
N LEU A 85 -10.00 6.42 -0.57
CA LEU A 85 -8.58 6.13 -0.80
C LEU A 85 -8.25 6.02 -2.31
N VAL A 86 -9.19 5.53 -3.13
CA VAL A 86 -9.01 5.50 -4.58
C VAL A 86 -9.05 6.91 -5.16
N GLU A 87 -10.00 7.74 -4.71
CA GLU A 87 -10.10 9.15 -5.09
C GLU A 87 -8.82 9.91 -4.72
N GLU A 88 -8.26 9.66 -3.53
CA GLU A 88 -7.01 10.28 -3.09
C GLU A 88 -5.80 9.92 -3.96
N ARG A 89 -5.71 8.68 -4.43
CA ARG A 89 -4.67 8.28 -5.39
C ARG A 89 -4.81 9.03 -6.71
N ILE A 90 -6.03 9.17 -7.19
CA ILE A 90 -6.33 9.88 -8.45
C ILE A 90 -5.99 11.37 -8.28
N ARG A 91 -6.45 12.00 -7.20
CA ARG A 91 -6.15 13.40 -6.86
C ARG A 91 -4.65 13.65 -6.78
N SER A 92 -3.92 12.81 -6.06
CA SER A 92 -2.47 12.93 -5.89
C SER A 92 -1.72 12.84 -7.23
N LYS A 93 -2.10 11.89 -8.08
CA LYS A 93 -1.51 11.74 -9.42
C LYS A 93 -1.81 12.94 -10.32
N ASN A 94 -3.04 13.43 -10.31
CA ASN A 94 -3.43 14.58 -11.12
C ASN A 94 -2.67 15.84 -10.67
N TYR A 95 -2.51 16.03 -9.35
CA TYR A 95 -1.76 17.14 -8.80
C TYR A 95 -0.26 17.08 -9.19
N ALA A 96 0.37 15.91 -9.09
CA ALA A 96 1.74 15.71 -9.53
C ALA A 96 1.92 16.01 -11.03
N TYR A 97 0.97 15.58 -11.87
CA TYR A 97 0.98 15.85 -13.30
C TYR A 97 0.81 17.34 -13.64
N GLU A 98 -0.06 18.05 -12.92
CA GLU A 98 -0.37 19.46 -13.16
C GLU A 98 0.74 20.40 -12.66
N PHE A 99 1.30 20.13 -11.48
CA PHE A 99 2.21 21.05 -10.79
C PHE A 99 3.66 20.56 -10.71
N GLY A 100 3.94 19.31 -11.06
CA GLY A 100 5.29 18.72 -10.99
C GLY A 100 5.81 18.49 -9.57
N LEU A 101 4.93 18.52 -8.56
CA LEU A 101 5.26 18.34 -7.14
C LEU A 101 4.12 17.64 -6.39
N ASP A 102 4.43 17.04 -5.25
CA ASP A 102 3.41 16.45 -4.36
C ASP A 102 2.75 17.52 -3.50
N SER A 103 1.44 17.41 -3.27
CA SER A 103 0.70 18.42 -2.50
C SER A 103 1.24 18.59 -1.08
N GLU A 104 1.14 19.82 -0.55
CA GLU A 104 1.60 20.15 0.80
C GLU A 104 0.98 19.28 1.89
N GLU A 105 -0.25 18.81 1.67
CA GLU A 105 -0.95 17.87 2.54
C GLU A 105 -0.14 16.59 2.78
N PHE A 106 0.59 16.10 1.78
CA PHE A 106 1.37 14.87 1.90
C PHE A 106 2.83 15.12 2.23
N THR A 107 3.43 16.21 1.77
CA THR A 107 4.82 16.55 2.10
C THR A 107 4.96 17.00 3.56
N ASN A 108 3.94 17.67 4.10
CA ASN A 108 3.94 18.18 5.49
C ASN A 108 3.25 17.23 6.46
N TRP A 109 2.82 16.04 6.01
CA TRP A 109 2.19 15.06 6.89
C TRP A 109 3.17 14.56 7.96
N THR A 110 2.74 14.59 9.21
CA THR A 110 3.48 14.02 10.34
C THR A 110 2.62 13.02 11.09
N TRP A 111 3.26 12.08 11.78
CA TRP A 111 2.56 11.25 12.76
C TRP A 111 2.02 12.13 13.89
N PRO A 112 0.74 11.99 14.29
CA PRO A 112 0.20 12.71 15.45
C PRO A 112 0.90 12.24 16.73
N LEU A 113 1.22 13.18 17.62
CA LEU A 113 1.78 12.88 18.94
C LEU A 113 0.77 12.17 19.84
#